data_AF-A0A536YIZ8-F1
#
_entry.id   AF-A0A536YIZ8-F1
#
_cell.length_a   1.000
_cell.length_b   1.000
_cell.length_c   1.000
_cell.angle_alpha   90.00
_cell.angle_beta   90.00
_cell.angle_gamma   90.00
#
_symmetry.space_group_name_H-M   'P 1'
#
loop_
_entity.id
_entity.type
_entity.pdbx_description
1 polymer ?
#
loop_
_entity_poly.entity_id
_entity_poly.type
_entity_poly.pdbx_seq_one_letter_code
_entity_poly.pdbx_strand_id
1 'polypeptide(L)'
;MPRPDKERAPAPYRDDSVYRAAYGVSDGLLADHVIVGRSILPGASMVDLALAAAQARQRPCPALKDVLICRPGVAREQLRVEVRWGNSSFTIHERRNLLCIGRLEERESAPKANVLMFDVAARGEPVEPRALYAELDRLGYRYGPGLQVIRSVLKLADGMLFNLSAGNHRDCRSETMNPALLDGAIQAVLCLLQYSDKPIRPGGLLVPTGIRRLSIHGSVRGTCFVQVGESALTRRADDVLADLQIRNERGRPLLRIEGLLLKYVPRDFLDKFDGPVPAEPS
;
A
#
# COMPACT_ATOMS: atom_id res chain seq x y z
N MET A 1 33.16 10.33 -29.85
CA MET A 1 33.22 9.99 -28.41
C MET A 1 31.81 9.56 -27.97
N PRO A 2 31.53 8.25 -27.89
CA PRO A 2 30.23 7.76 -27.43
C PRO A 2 30.11 7.89 -25.91
N ARG A 3 28.93 8.27 -25.42
CA ARG A 3 28.61 8.43 -23.99
C ARG A 3 28.49 7.05 -23.33
N PRO A 4 28.83 6.89 -22.04
CA PRO A 4 28.67 5.61 -21.35
C PRO A 4 27.19 5.31 -21.16
N ASP A 5 26.84 4.05 -21.40
CA ASP A 5 25.51 3.48 -21.21
C ASP A 5 25.04 3.67 -19.76
N LYS A 6 23.81 4.17 -19.60
CA LYS A 6 23.12 4.14 -18.31
C LYS A 6 22.86 2.67 -17.97
N GLU A 7 23.54 2.19 -16.93
CA GLU A 7 23.39 0.85 -16.37
C GLU A 7 21.91 0.59 -16.04
N ARG A 8 21.26 -0.19 -16.90
CA ARG A 8 19.86 -0.59 -16.77
C ARG A 8 19.78 -1.55 -15.58
N ALA A 9 18.92 -1.27 -14.60
CA ALA A 9 18.68 -2.18 -13.48
C ALA A 9 18.44 -3.60 -14.02
N PRO A 10 19.06 -4.64 -13.44
CA PRO A 10 18.95 -6.00 -13.96
C PRO A 10 17.48 -6.43 -13.99
N ALA A 11 17.09 -7.05 -15.10
CA ALA A 11 15.79 -7.71 -15.22
C ALA A 11 15.69 -8.80 -14.14
N PRO A 12 14.50 -9.04 -13.57
CA PRO A 12 14.33 -10.03 -12.51
C PRO A 12 14.84 -11.41 -12.97
N TYR A 13 15.78 -11.98 -12.20
CA TYR A 13 16.36 -13.31 -12.41
C TYR A 13 15.79 -14.32 -11.40
N ARG A 14 15.62 -15.57 -11.85
CA ARG A 14 14.94 -16.66 -11.16
C ARG A 14 15.95 -17.64 -10.54
N ASP A 15 15.73 -17.96 -9.27
CA ASP A 15 16.09 -19.24 -8.66
C ASP A 15 14.78 -19.82 -8.11
N ASP A 16 14.57 -21.13 -8.11
CA ASP A 16 13.24 -21.79 -8.02
C ASP A 16 12.43 -21.51 -6.74
N SER A 17 12.97 -20.73 -5.80
CA SER A 17 12.32 -20.29 -4.55
C SER A 17 12.33 -18.76 -4.29
N VAL A 18 12.98 -17.94 -5.11
CA VAL A 18 13.22 -16.52 -4.83
C VAL A 18 12.82 -15.61 -6.00
N TYR A 19 11.95 -14.62 -5.73
CA TYR A 19 11.61 -13.54 -6.64
C TYR A 19 12.31 -12.24 -6.19
N ARG A 20 12.92 -11.50 -7.11
CA ARG A 20 13.74 -10.31 -6.79
C ARG A 20 13.20 -9.06 -7.45
N ALA A 21 13.26 -7.94 -6.73
CA ALA A 21 12.98 -6.61 -7.29
C ALA A 21 13.95 -5.57 -6.73
N ALA A 22 14.16 -4.50 -7.48
CA ALA A 22 14.97 -3.36 -7.08
C ALA A 22 14.23 -2.05 -7.30
N TYR A 23 14.41 -1.11 -6.38
CA TYR A 23 13.83 0.23 -6.38
C TYR A 23 14.94 1.25 -6.14
N GLY A 24 14.91 2.38 -6.85
CA GLY A 24 15.83 3.50 -6.63
C GLY A 24 15.11 4.66 -5.95
N VAL A 25 15.77 5.37 -5.02
CA VAL A 25 15.13 6.47 -4.28
C VAL A 25 14.76 7.67 -5.14
N SER A 26 15.36 7.81 -6.31
CA SER A 26 15.10 8.91 -7.25
C SER A 26 14.06 8.58 -8.32
N ASP A 27 13.37 7.44 -8.23
CA ASP A 27 12.45 7.02 -9.27
C ASP A 27 11.29 6.16 -8.77
N GLY A 28 10.18 6.25 -9.50
CA GLY A 28 8.98 5.48 -9.25
C GLY A 28 8.39 5.66 -7.87
N LEU A 29 7.76 4.60 -7.35
CA LEU A 29 6.99 4.70 -6.11
C LEU A 29 7.82 5.01 -4.87
N LEU A 30 9.12 4.73 -4.91
CA LEU A 30 10.02 4.99 -3.78
C LEU A 30 10.40 6.47 -3.66
N ALA A 31 10.51 7.19 -4.78
CA ALA A 31 10.67 8.64 -4.79
C ALA A 31 9.41 9.36 -4.30
N ASP A 32 8.25 8.76 -4.57
CA ASP A 32 6.95 9.34 -4.25
C ASP A 32 6.42 8.93 -2.86
N HIS A 33 7.10 8.04 -2.14
CA HIS A 33 6.67 7.58 -0.82
C HIS A 33 7.69 8.00 0.25
N VAL A 34 7.59 9.26 0.69
CA VAL A 34 8.50 9.85 1.66
C VAL A 34 7.79 10.05 2.99
N ILE A 35 8.21 9.34 4.03
CA ILE A 35 7.65 9.42 5.38
C ILE A 35 8.68 10.06 6.30
N VAL A 36 8.33 11.19 6.93
CA VAL A 36 9.22 12.01 7.78
C VAL A 36 10.61 12.23 7.18
N GLY A 37 10.65 12.50 5.87
CA GLY A 37 11.87 12.80 5.11
C GLY A 37 12.64 11.59 4.60
N ARG A 38 12.14 10.36 4.79
CA ARG A 38 12.81 9.12 4.38
C ARG A 38 12.01 8.41 3.30
N SER A 39 12.66 7.98 2.22
CA SER A 39 12.03 7.14 1.19
C SER A 39 11.79 5.74 1.73
N ILE A 40 10.55 5.28 1.69
CA ILE A 40 10.14 3.97 2.22
C ILE A 40 9.39 3.21 1.13
N LEU A 41 9.70 1.93 0.94
CA LEU A 41 8.87 1.06 0.09
C LEU A 41 7.45 0.96 0.69
N PRO A 42 6.39 1.38 -0.03
CA PRO A 42 5.03 1.27 0.48
C PRO A 42 4.69 -0.16 0.90
N GLY A 43 3.95 -0.33 1.99
CA GLY A 43 3.43 -1.65 2.38
C GLY A 43 2.59 -2.30 1.26
N ALA A 44 1.86 -1.47 0.51
CA ALA A 44 1.14 -1.89 -0.69
C ALA A 44 2.04 -2.46 -1.80
N SER A 45 3.28 -1.96 -1.93
CA SER A 45 4.26 -2.51 -2.88
C SER A 45 4.78 -3.87 -2.41
N MET A 46 4.88 -4.11 -1.10
CA MET A 46 5.22 -5.44 -0.55
C MET A 46 4.10 -6.46 -0.85
N VAL A 47 2.84 -6.04 -0.75
CA VAL A 47 1.68 -6.86 -1.17
C VAL A 47 1.74 -7.18 -2.66
N ASP A 48 1.98 -6.19 -3.52
CA ASP A 48 2.10 -6.39 -4.96
C ASP A 48 3.24 -7.35 -5.33
N LEU A 49 4.39 -7.25 -4.65
CA LEU A 49 5.51 -8.19 -4.80
C LEU A 49 5.14 -9.63 -4.43
N ALA A 50 4.40 -9.82 -3.33
CA ALA A 50 3.93 -11.14 -2.93
C ALA A 50 2.97 -11.72 -3.98
N LEU A 51 2.09 -10.91 -4.56
CA LEU A 51 1.18 -11.37 -5.61
C LEU A 51 1.93 -11.72 -6.90
N ALA A 52 2.85 -10.86 -7.34
CA ALA A 52 3.67 -11.09 -8.52
C ALA A 52 4.50 -12.37 -8.39
N ALA A 53 5.08 -12.62 -7.22
CA ALA A 53 5.88 -13.80 -6.98
C ALA A 53 5.02 -15.08 -6.87
N ALA A 54 3.78 -15.00 -6.41
CA ALA A 54 2.82 -16.11 -6.50
C ALA A 54 2.40 -16.40 -7.95
N GLN A 55 2.14 -15.36 -8.75
CA GLN A 55 1.82 -15.47 -10.19
C GLN A 55 2.96 -16.12 -10.97
N ALA A 56 4.21 -15.74 -10.71
CA ALA A 56 5.40 -16.34 -11.32
C ALA A 56 5.54 -17.84 -11.07
N ARG A 57 4.88 -18.36 -10.01
CA ARG A 57 4.85 -19.79 -9.66
C ARG A 57 3.59 -20.50 -10.16
N GLN A 58 2.79 -19.83 -11.00
CA GLN A 58 1.51 -20.33 -11.51
C GLN A 58 0.55 -20.78 -10.40
N ARG A 59 0.71 -20.19 -9.21
CA ARG A 59 -0.22 -20.43 -8.12
C ARG A 59 -1.41 -19.51 -8.34
N PRO A 60 -2.63 -20.02 -8.45
CA PRO A 60 -3.81 -19.17 -8.37
C PRO A 60 -3.81 -18.56 -6.96
N CYS A 61 -3.31 -17.33 -6.81
CA CYS A 61 -3.36 -16.59 -5.56
C CYS A 61 -4.40 -15.48 -5.69
N PRO A 62 -5.55 -15.64 -5.04
CA PRO A 62 -6.58 -14.62 -5.03
C PRO A 62 -6.90 -14.12 -3.61
N ALA A 63 -6.14 -14.57 -2.59
CA ALA A 63 -6.11 -13.94 -1.28
C ALA A 63 -4.73 -14.08 -0.59
N LEU A 64 -4.39 -13.07 0.22
CA LEU A 64 -3.30 -13.09 1.17
C LEU A 64 -3.86 -13.02 2.59
N LYS A 65 -3.22 -13.70 3.53
CA LYS A 65 -3.65 -13.76 4.93
C LYS A 65 -2.48 -13.51 5.87
N ASP A 66 -2.77 -12.88 7.00
CA ASP A 66 -1.80 -12.58 8.06
C ASP A 66 -0.52 -11.92 7.52
N VAL A 67 -0.73 -10.95 6.63
CA VAL A 67 0.37 -10.15 6.09
C VAL A 67 0.83 -9.25 7.21
N LEU A 68 2.08 -9.36 7.64
CA LEU A 68 2.65 -8.56 8.71
C LEU A 68 3.91 -7.86 8.21
N ILE A 69 3.91 -6.53 8.30
CA ILE A 69 5.08 -5.69 7.99
C ILE A 69 5.89 -5.58 9.28
N CYS A 70 6.94 -6.40 9.36
CA CYS A 70 7.83 -6.48 10.52
C CYS A 70 8.75 -5.25 10.61
N ARG A 71 9.18 -4.72 9.46
CA ARG A 71 10.09 -3.56 9.37
C ARG A 71 9.76 -2.74 8.12
N PRO A 72 9.86 -1.40 8.19
CA PRO A 72 9.74 -0.55 7.01
C PRO A 72 10.90 -0.82 6.04
N GLY A 73 10.59 -0.82 4.74
CA GLY A 73 11.61 -0.90 3.68
C GLY A 73 12.25 0.47 3.43
N VAL A 74 12.98 1.00 4.41
CA VAL A 74 13.67 2.31 4.31
C VAL A 74 14.81 2.20 3.30
N ALA A 75 14.84 3.09 2.32
CA ALA A 75 15.84 3.12 1.28
C ALA A 75 16.76 4.34 1.43
N ARG A 76 18.08 4.12 1.29
CA ARG A 76 19.07 5.21 1.27
C ARG A 76 19.35 5.68 -0.16
N GLU A 77 19.67 4.75 -1.04
CA GLU A 77 19.94 5.01 -2.46
C GLU A 77 19.16 4.03 -3.34
N GLN A 78 19.27 2.74 -3.02
CA GLN A 78 18.49 1.68 -3.64
C GLN A 78 17.98 0.72 -2.58
N LEU A 79 16.87 0.06 -2.88
CA LEU A 79 16.31 -1.03 -2.09
C LEU A 79 16.21 -2.26 -2.98
N ARG A 80 16.88 -3.35 -2.58
CA ARG A 80 16.76 -4.66 -3.24
C ARG A 80 16.00 -5.59 -2.32
N VAL A 81 14.91 -6.15 -2.83
CA VAL A 81 14.03 -7.02 -2.06
C VAL A 81 13.96 -8.41 -2.67
N GLU A 82 13.91 -9.40 -1.79
CA GLU A 82 13.79 -10.83 -2.09
C GLU A 82 12.50 -11.36 -1.49
N VAL A 83 11.59 -11.86 -2.32
CA VAL A 83 10.44 -12.63 -1.86
C VAL A 83 10.81 -14.10 -1.89
N ARG A 84 10.85 -14.73 -0.72
CA ARG A 84 11.11 -16.17 -0.56
C ARG A 84 9.81 -16.88 -0.25
N TRP A 85 9.62 -18.04 -0.87
CA TRP A 85 8.37 -18.80 -0.80
C TRP A 85 8.54 -20.14 -0.09
N GLY A 86 7.59 -20.45 0.78
CA GLY A 86 7.31 -21.80 1.23
C GLY A 86 6.08 -22.39 0.53
N ASN A 87 5.53 -23.48 1.10
CA ASN A 87 4.35 -24.16 0.55
C ASN A 87 3.06 -23.32 0.61
N SER A 88 2.87 -22.49 1.64
CA SER A 88 1.68 -21.62 1.78
C SER A 88 2.01 -20.27 2.42
N SER A 89 3.29 -19.95 2.55
CA SER A 89 3.78 -18.72 3.16
C SER A 89 4.82 -18.03 2.29
N PHE A 90 4.99 -16.74 2.51
CA PHE A 90 6.06 -15.95 1.93
C PHE A 90 6.74 -15.09 2.98
N THR A 91 7.97 -14.71 2.67
CA THR A 91 8.75 -13.74 3.42
C THR A 91 9.37 -12.76 2.43
N ILE A 92 9.49 -11.49 2.81
CA ILE A 92 10.13 -10.44 2.01
C ILE A 92 11.31 -9.92 2.82
N HIS A 93 12.48 -9.99 2.22
CA HIS A 93 13.73 -9.57 2.84
C HIS A 93 14.37 -8.43 2.06
N GLU A 94 15.03 -7.52 2.77
CA GLU A 94 16.10 -6.69 2.21
C GLU A 94 17.41 -7.18 2.84
N ARG A 95 18.32 -7.73 2.03
CA ARG A 95 19.51 -8.43 2.53
C ARG A 95 19.14 -9.46 3.62
N ARG A 96 19.58 -9.24 4.87
CA ARG A 96 19.29 -10.08 6.04
C ARG A 96 18.08 -9.59 6.85
N ASN A 97 17.55 -8.41 6.55
CA ASN A 97 16.43 -7.81 7.25
C ASN A 97 15.10 -8.41 6.77
N LEU A 98 14.33 -8.98 7.68
CA LEU A 98 12.95 -9.40 7.40
C LEU A 98 12.02 -8.17 7.40
N LEU A 99 11.43 -7.87 6.24
CA LEU A 99 10.53 -6.73 6.07
C LEU A 99 9.07 -7.14 6.25
N CYS A 100 8.66 -8.25 5.63
CA CYS A 100 7.27 -8.68 5.62
C CYS A 100 7.16 -10.20 5.65
N ILE A 101 6.12 -10.72 6.30
CA ILE A 101 5.69 -12.11 6.20
C ILE A 101 4.23 -12.17 5.78
N GLY A 102 3.78 -13.31 5.28
CA GLY A 102 2.37 -13.56 5.05
C GLY A 102 2.09 -14.96 4.54
N ARG A 103 0.81 -15.25 4.34
CA ARG A 103 0.31 -16.53 3.85
C ARG A 103 -0.53 -16.36 2.60
N LEU A 104 -0.54 -17.39 1.78
CA LEU A 104 -1.47 -17.53 0.67
C LEU A 104 -2.73 -18.23 1.17
N GLU A 105 -3.87 -17.81 0.64
CA GLU A 105 -5.14 -18.49 0.86
C GLU A 105 -5.89 -18.62 -0.46
N GLU A 106 -6.80 -19.59 -0.52
CA GLU A 106 -7.65 -19.81 -1.69
C GLU A 106 -8.67 -18.68 -1.89
N ARG A 107 -9.26 -18.65 -3.09
CA ARG A 107 -10.24 -17.63 -3.46
C ARG A 107 -11.49 -17.81 -2.67
N GLU A 108 -11.94 -16.73 -2.07
CA GLU A 108 -13.34 -16.61 -1.72
C GLU A 108 -14.14 -15.98 -2.85
N SER A 109 -15.39 -16.41 -2.94
CA SER A 109 -16.38 -15.79 -3.80
C SER A 109 -16.51 -14.30 -3.50
N ALA A 110 -16.60 -13.50 -4.55
CA ALA A 110 -16.80 -12.06 -4.40
C ALA A 110 -18.15 -11.79 -3.69
N PRO A 111 -18.21 -10.80 -2.79
CA PRO A 111 -19.50 -10.36 -2.27
C PRO A 111 -20.37 -9.81 -3.41
N LYS A 112 -21.69 -9.75 -3.20
CA LYS A 112 -22.61 -9.17 -4.19
C LYS A 112 -22.28 -7.70 -4.42
N ALA A 113 -22.44 -7.24 -5.66
CA ALA A 113 -22.26 -5.84 -6.00
C ALA A 113 -23.25 -4.97 -5.21
N ASN A 114 -22.77 -3.86 -4.68
CA ASN A 114 -23.63 -2.87 -4.03
C ASN A 114 -23.74 -1.64 -4.94
N VAL A 115 -24.83 -1.59 -5.71
CA VAL A 115 -25.07 -0.55 -6.72
C VAL A 115 -25.45 0.80 -6.08
N LEU A 116 -25.94 0.79 -4.84
CA LEU A 116 -26.41 1.98 -4.11
C LEU A 116 -25.30 2.98 -3.74
N MET A 117 -24.02 2.63 -3.93
CA MET A 117 -22.88 3.50 -3.60
C MET A 117 -22.89 4.83 -4.38
N PHE A 118 -23.40 4.82 -5.62
CA PHE A 118 -23.41 6.02 -6.48
C PHE A 118 -24.60 6.95 -6.23
N ASP A 119 -25.72 6.43 -5.73
CA ASP A 119 -26.87 7.27 -5.35
C ASP A 119 -26.54 8.15 -4.14
N VAL A 120 -25.66 7.67 -3.26
CA VAL A 120 -25.13 8.41 -2.10
C VAL A 120 -24.11 9.48 -2.53
N ALA A 121 -23.33 9.22 -3.58
CA ALA A 121 -22.37 10.18 -4.13
C ALA A 121 -23.02 11.48 -4.64
N ALA A 122 -24.24 11.39 -5.18
CA ALA A 122 -25.00 12.56 -5.66
C ALA A 122 -25.36 13.57 -4.55
N ARG A 123 -25.15 13.23 -3.27
CA ARG A 123 -25.50 14.06 -2.11
C ARG A 123 -24.29 14.47 -1.26
N GLY A 124 -23.08 14.10 -1.66
CA GLY A 124 -21.87 14.39 -0.91
C GLY A 124 -21.33 15.80 -1.14
N GLU A 125 -20.63 16.34 -0.15
CA GLU A 125 -19.92 17.61 -0.26
C GLU A 125 -18.53 17.38 -0.87
N PRO A 126 -18.14 18.10 -1.95
CA PRO A 126 -16.83 17.92 -2.56
C PRO A 126 -15.70 18.38 -1.62
N VAL A 127 -14.64 17.58 -1.55
CA VAL A 127 -13.40 17.91 -0.84
C VAL A 127 -12.26 17.94 -1.84
N GLU A 128 -11.48 19.02 -1.81
CA GLU A 128 -10.35 19.23 -2.72
C GLU A 128 -9.19 18.27 -2.38
N PRO A 129 -8.81 17.34 -3.29
CA PRO A 129 -7.75 16.37 -3.01
C PRO A 129 -6.41 17.01 -2.66
N ARG A 130 -6.10 18.17 -3.25
CA ARG A 130 -4.87 18.91 -2.93
C ARG A 130 -4.79 19.31 -1.45
N ALA A 131 -5.92 19.65 -0.84
CA ALA A 131 -5.96 19.99 0.59
C ALA A 131 -5.67 18.76 1.45
N LEU A 132 -6.21 17.58 1.08
CA LEU A 132 -5.93 16.31 1.77
C LEU A 132 -4.44 15.97 1.76
N TYR A 133 -3.80 16.06 0.60
CA TYR A 133 -2.36 15.79 0.49
C TYR A 133 -1.52 16.82 1.26
N ALA A 134 -1.94 18.08 1.31
CA ALA A 134 -1.26 19.09 2.12
C ALA A 134 -1.34 18.80 3.63
N GLU A 135 -2.49 18.33 4.13
CA GLU A 135 -2.62 17.91 5.54
C GLU A 135 -1.75 16.68 5.85
N LEU A 136 -1.74 15.70 4.95
CA LEU A 136 -0.89 14.51 5.09
C LEU A 136 0.61 14.86 5.11
N ASP A 137 1.08 15.78 4.25
CA ASP A 137 2.48 16.23 4.26
C ASP A 137 2.85 16.92 5.58
N ARG A 138 1.95 17.72 6.17
CA ARG A 138 2.19 18.35 7.50
C ARG A 138 2.39 17.32 8.61
N LEU A 139 1.64 16.21 8.57
CA LEU A 139 1.82 15.10 9.51
C LEU A 139 3.13 14.34 9.26
N GLY A 140 3.67 14.41 8.04
CA GLY A 140 4.91 13.76 7.64
C GLY A 140 4.73 12.70 6.56
N TYR A 141 3.56 12.57 5.94
CA TYR A 141 3.30 11.71 4.80
C TYR A 141 3.43 12.51 3.51
N ARG A 142 4.64 12.58 2.96
CA ARG A 142 4.91 13.26 1.70
C ARG A 142 4.73 12.29 0.54
N TYR A 143 3.55 12.36 -0.06
CA TYR A 143 3.23 11.62 -1.28
C TYR A 143 3.59 12.44 -2.53
N GLY A 144 4.41 11.88 -3.41
CA GLY A 144 4.74 12.43 -4.72
C GLY A 144 3.73 12.04 -5.82
N PRO A 145 3.92 12.52 -7.06
CA PRO A 145 2.92 12.43 -8.13
C PRO A 145 2.39 11.02 -8.44
N GLY A 146 3.24 9.99 -8.38
CA GLY A 146 2.85 8.60 -8.62
C GLY A 146 1.98 8.00 -7.51
N LEU A 147 1.97 8.61 -6.32
CA LEU A 147 1.14 8.20 -5.18
C LEU A 147 0.02 9.17 -4.83
N GLN A 148 -0.04 10.33 -5.50
CA GLN A 148 -1.20 11.23 -5.47
C GLN A 148 -2.30 10.72 -6.41
N VAL A 149 -2.90 9.58 -6.05
CA VAL A 149 -3.86 8.84 -6.88
C VAL A 149 -5.32 9.25 -6.65
N ILE A 150 -5.62 10.00 -5.58
CA ILE A 150 -6.96 10.49 -5.29
C ILE A 150 -7.33 11.60 -6.30
N ARG A 151 -8.35 11.34 -7.13
CA ARG A 151 -8.80 12.25 -8.19
C ARG A 151 -9.97 13.12 -7.78
N SER A 152 -10.87 12.58 -6.97
CA SER A 152 -11.96 13.35 -6.35
C SER A 152 -12.40 12.70 -5.06
N VAL A 153 -12.93 13.50 -4.15
CA VAL A 153 -13.44 13.06 -2.86
C VAL A 153 -14.77 13.73 -2.57
N LEU A 154 -15.70 12.95 -2.05
CA LEU A 154 -16.99 13.41 -1.55
C LEU A 154 -17.09 13.06 -0.06
N LYS A 155 -17.32 14.07 0.78
CA LYS A 155 -17.71 13.87 2.18
C LYS A 155 -19.19 13.50 2.22
N LEU A 156 -19.49 12.42 2.90
CA LEU A 156 -20.84 11.88 3.08
C LEU A 156 -21.29 12.06 4.53
N ALA A 157 -22.54 11.74 4.84
CA ALA A 157 -23.06 11.84 6.20
C ALA A 157 -22.33 10.89 7.19
N ASP A 158 -21.88 9.72 6.71
CA ASP A 158 -21.29 8.65 7.52
C ASP A 158 -19.86 8.27 7.11
N GLY A 159 -19.17 9.14 6.35
CA GLY A 159 -17.81 8.87 5.89
C GLY A 159 -17.41 9.69 4.68
N MET A 160 -16.59 9.08 3.82
CA MET A 160 -16.10 9.69 2.58
C MET A 160 -16.04 8.67 1.46
N LEU A 161 -16.27 9.14 0.22
CA LEU A 161 -16.09 8.38 -1.00
C LEU A 161 -14.92 8.97 -1.79
N PHE A 162 -13.94 8.12 -2.07
CA PHE A 162 -12.72 8.46 -2.81
C PHE A 162 -12.77 7.82 -4.19
N ASN A 163 -12.54 8.63 -5.22
CA ASN A 163 -12.26 8.17 -6.58
C ASN A 163 -10.74 8.16 -6.78
N LEU A 164 -10.19 6.98 -7.05
CA LEU A 164 -8.77 6.75 -7.21
C LEU A 164 -8.45 6.38 -8.66
N SER A 165 -7.36 6.93 -9.20
CA SER A 165 -6.85 6.53 -10.51
C SER A 165 -5.34 6.71 -10.59
N ALA A 166 -4.67 5.73 -11.16
CA ALA A 166 -3.22 5.72 -11.32
C ALA A 166 -2.89 5.16 -12.71
N GLY A 167 -1.84 5.71 -13.33
CA GLY A 167 -1.21 5.06 -14.48
C GLY A 167 -0.47 3.79 -14.04
N ASN A 168 -0.24 2.88 -14.97
CA ASN A 168 0.64 1.75 -14.72
C ASN A 168 2.09 2.26 -14.68
N HIS A 169 2.75 2.05 -13.55
CA HIS A 169 4.18 2.32 -13.39
C HIS A 169 4.98 1.03 -13.63
N ARG A 170 6.27 1.15 -13.91
CA ARG A 170 7.17 -0.02 -14.00
C ARG A 170 7.28 -0.82 -12.69
N ASP A 171 6.87 -0.19 -11.58
CA ASP A 171 6.87 -0.79 -10.25
C ASP A 171 5.61 -1.62 -9.99
N CYS A 172 4.62 -1.59 -10.89
CA CYS A 172 3.49 -2.50 -10.86
C CYS A 172 3.95 -3.89 -11.32
N ARG A 173 4.14 -4.82 -10.38
CA ARG A 173 4.71 -6.15 -10.65
C ARG A 173 3.63 -7.20 -10.88
N SER A 174 2.52 -7.15 -10.16
CA SER A 174 1.42 -8.10 -10.36
C SER A 174 0.52 -7.68 -11.53
N GLU A 175 -0.11 -8.65 -12.17
CA GLU A 175 -1.07 -8.39 -13.26
C GLU A 175 -2.43 -7.87 -12.76
N THR A 176 -2.74 -8.06 -11.48
CA THR A 176 -4.07 -7.80 -10.92
C THR A 176 -4.14 -6.54 -10.06
N MET A 177 -3.01 -5.97 -9.66
CA MET A 177 -2.99 -4.83 -8.74
C MET A 177 -1.96 -3.77 -9.17
N ASN A 178 -2.34 -2.51 -8.97
CA ASN A 178 -1.42 -1.39 -8.94
C ASN A 178 -1.16 -1.01 -7.47
N PRO A 179 0.08 -1.13 -6.96
CA PRO A 179 0.39 -0.81 -5.57
C PRO A 179 0.08 0.64 -5.18
N ALA A 180 0.10 1.59 -6.13
CA ALA A 180 -0.29 2.98 -5.84
C ALA A 180 -1.78 3.12 -5.53
N LEU A 181 -2.65 2.32 -6.16
CA LEU A 181 -4.09 2.32 -5.87
C LEU A 181 -4.39 1.66 -4.53
N LEU A 182 -3.67 0.58 -4.20
CA LEU A 182 -3.79 -0.05 -2.88
C LEU A 182 -3.29 0.89 -1.77
N ASP A 183 -2.18 1.59 -1.98
CA ASP A 183 -1.70 2.63 -1.06
C ASP A 183 -2.71 3.78 -0.96
N GLY A 184 -3.30 4.21 -2.09
CA GLY A 184 -4.38 5.19 -2.11
C GLY A 184 -5.61 4.79 -1.27
N ALA A 185 -5.94 3.50 -1.19
CA ALA A 185 -6.98 3.00 -0.30
C ALA A 185 -6.59 3.13 1.19
N ILE A 186 -5.30 2.99 1.52
CA ILE A 186 -4.78 3.25 2.87
C ILE A 186 -4.79 4.77 3.14
N GLN A 187 -4.37 5.59 2.19
CA GLN A 187 -4.44 7.06 2.26
C GLN A 187 -5.86 7.55 2.52
N ALA A 188 -6.88 6.91 1.93
CA ALA A 188 -8.29 7.22 2.18
C ALA A 188 -8.68 7.08 3.66
N VAL A 189 -8.15 6.06 4.36
CA VAL A 189 -8.33 5.92 5.81
C VAL A 189 -7.65 7.07 6.55
N LEU A 190 -6.40 7.38 6.21
CA LEU A 190 -5.66 8.49 6.83
C LEU A 190 -6.38 9.83 6.63
N CYS A 191 -6.92 10.07 5.44
CA CYS A 191 -7.72 11.26 5.13
C CYS A 191 -9.00 11.31 5.97
N LEU A 192 -9.78 10.21 6.03
CA LEU A 192 -11.00 10.16 6.84
C LEU A 192 -10.74 10.51 8.30
N LEU A 193 -9.66 9.96 8.88
CA LEU A 193 -9.30 10.22 10.28
C LEU A 193 -9.11 11.72 10.55
N GLN A 194 -8.51 12.47 9.62
CA GLN A 194 -8.33 13.92 9.76
C GLN A 194 -9.64 14.72 9.70
N TYR A 195 -10.71 14.14 9.20
CA TYR A 195 -12.05 14.73 9.12
C TYR A 195 -13.00 14.20 10.20
N SER A 196 -12.50 13.37 11.11
CA SER A 196 -13.23 12.81 12.24
C SER A 196 -13.02 13.61 13.53
N ASP A 197 -13.84 13.36 14.55
CA ASP A 197 -13.68 13.94 15.89
C ASP A 197 -12.38 13.49 16.61
N LYS A 198 -11.67 12.51 16.04
CA LYS A 198 -10.44 11.92 16.60
C LYS A 198 -9.35 11.85 15.51
N PRO A 199 -8.75 13.00 15.12
CA PRO A 199 -7.67 13.03 14.14
C PRO A 199 -6.44 12.29 14.63
N ILE A 200 -5.48 12.05 13.74
CA ILE A 200 -4.20 11.45 14.09
C ILE A 200 -3.52 12.35 15.11
N ARG A 201 -3.15 11.76 16.26
CA ARG A 201 -2.58 12.49 17.38
C ARG A 201 -1.27 13.18 16.98
N PRO A 202 -1.09 14.48 17.28
CA PRO A 202 0.16 15.19 17.01
C PRO A 202 1.38 14.48 17.61
N GLY A 203 2.53 14.60 16.94
CA GLY A 203 3.80 14.00 17.38
C GLY A 203 4.00 12.54 16.95
N GLY A 204 3.06 11.95 16.22
CA GLY A 204 3.19 10.61 15.68
C GLY A 204 2.47 10.40 14.36
N LEU A 205 2.53 9.16 13.90
CA LEU A 205 2.04 8.70 12.61
C LEU A 205 1.30 7.38 12.81
N LEU A 206 0.31 7.13 11.97
CA LEU A 206 -0.20 5.80 11.69
C LEU A 206 0.56 5.15 10.53
N VAL A 207 1.11 3.96 10.74
CA VAL A 207 1.80 3.19 9.69
C VAL A 207 1.18 1.80 9.53
N PRO A 208 1.05 1.27 8.29
CA PRO A 208 0.54 -0.07 8.08
C PRO A 208 1.52 -1.11 8.63
N THR A 209 1.02 -1.98 9.51
CA THR A 209 1.82 -3.06 10.12
C THR A 209 1.22 -4.44 9.92
N GLY A 210 -0.05 -4.54 9.57
CA GLY A 210 -0.66 -5.82 9.25
C GLY A 210 -1.93 -5.74 8.45
N ILE A 211 -2.25 -6.82 7.76
CA ILE A 211 -3.52 -7.07 7.11
C ILE A 211 -3.92 -8.50 7.49
N ARG A 212 -5.04 -8.65 8.20
CA ARG A 212 -5.56 -9.99 8.53
C ARG A 212 -5.89 -10.75 7.26
N ARG A 213 -6.54 -10.09 6.30
CA ARG A 213 -6.90 -10.69 5.01
C ARG A 213 -7.00 -9.68 3.89
N LEU A 214 -6.50 -10.03 2.71
CA LEU A 214 -6.65 -9.28 1.47
C LEU A 214 -7.16 -10.22 0.39
N SER A 215 -8.33 -9.93 -0.18
CA SER A 215 -9.00 -10.80 -1.17
C SER A 215 -9.22 -10.07 -2.48
N ILE A 216 -8.82 -10.70 -3.58
CA ILE A 216 -8.82 -10.11 -4.92
C ILE A 216 -9.93 -10.76 -5.75
N HIS A 217 -10.90 -9.94 -6.13
CA HIS A 217 -12.09 -10.33 -6.88
C HIS A 217 -12.05 -9.84 -8.33
N GLY A 218 -11.29 -8.79 -8.62
CA GLY A 218 -11.06 -8.24 -9.95
C GLY A 218 -9.77 -7.43 -10.01
N SER A 219 -9.46 -6.90 -11.20
CA SER A 219 -8.25 -6.08 -11.40
C SER A 219 -8.39 -4.70 -10.75
N VAL A 220 -7.40 -4.29 -9.96
CA VAL A 220 -7.26 -2.97 -9.34
C VAL A 220 -6.12 -2.22 -10.02
N ARG A 221 -6.29 -1.90 -11.32
CA ARG A 221 -5.29 -1.19 -12.13
C ARG A 221 -5.81 0.05 -12.84
N GLY A 222 -7.13 0.16 -12.98
CA GLY A 222 -7.79 1.34 -13.53
C GLY A 222 -8.47 2.16 -12.44
N THR A 223 -9.34 3.09 -12.87
CA THR A 223 -10.15 3.89 -11.95
C THR A 223 -10.96 3.00 -11.01
N CYS A 224 -10.90 3.30 -9.72
CA CYS A 224 -11.60 2.56 -8.68
C CYS A 224 -12.09 3.49 -7.57
N PHE A 225 -12.95 2.95 -6.71
CA PHE A 225 -13.64 3.72 -5.68
C PHE A 225 -13.48 3.05 -4.32
N VAL A 226 -13.24 3.87 -3.30
CA VAL A 226 -13.15 3.44 -1.90
C VAL A 226 -14.11 4.30 -1.10
N GLN A 227 -15.11 3.66 -0.49
CA GLN A 227 -15.96 4.31 0.51
C GLN A 227 -15.50 3.83 1.88
N VAL A 228 -15.17 4.76 2.76
CA VAL A 228 -14.76 4.48 4.14
C VAL A 228 -15.54 5.38 5.07
N GLY A 229 -16.09 4.80 6.14
CA GLY A 229 -16.84 5.50 7.18
C GLY A 229 -16.37 5.09 8.56
N GLU A 230 -16.82 5.81 9.59
CA GLU A 230 -16.42 5.55 10.99
C GLU A 230 -16.75 4.12 11.44
N SER A 231 -17.86 3.55 10.96
CA SER A 231 -18.27 2.17 11.27
C SER A 231 -17.31 1.10 10.74
N ALA A 232 -16.50 1.44 9.72
CA ALA A 232 -15.47 0.56 9.18
C ALA A 232 -14.16 0.64 9.98
N LEU A 233 -14.08 1.53 10.98
CA LEU A 233 -12.90 1.76 11.81
C LEU A 233 -13.14 1.24 13.23
N THR A 234 -12.14 0.56 13.78
CA THR A 234 -12.06 0.23 15.20
C THR A 234 -10.78 0.81 15.77
N ARG A 235 -10.89 1.58 16.85
CA ARG A 235 -9.73 2.19 17.51
C ARG A 235 -9.35 1.39 18.74
N ARG A 236 -8.05 1.18 18.95
CA ARG A 236 -7.49 0.55 20.15
C ARG A 236 -6.33 1.41 20.64
N ALA A 237 -6.58 2.19 21.69
CA ALA A 237 -5.73 3.33 22.01
C ALA A 237 -5.57 4.24 20.77
N ASP A 238 -4.35 4.56 20.37
CA ASP A 238 -4.06 5.37 19.18
C ASP A 238 -3.97 4.53 17.89
N ASP A 239 -3.99 3.19 17.97
CA ASP A 239 -4.00 2.30 16.79
C ASP A 239 -5.39 2.27 16.11
N VAL A 240 -5.39 2.06 14.80
CA VAL A 240 -6.60 1.95 13.97
C VAL A 240 -6.63 0.61 13.24
N LEU A 241 -7.73 -0.10 13.37
CA LEU A 241 -8.11 -1.24 12.53
C LEU A 241 -9.16 -0.79 11.53
N ALA A 242 -8.97 -1.11 10.25
CA ALA A 242 -9.90 -0.75 9.19
C ALA A 242 -10.25 -1.94 8.29
N ASP A 243 -11.53 -2.02 7.91
CA ASP A 243 -12.01 -2.90 6.85
C ASP A 243 -12.32 -2.06 5.61
N LEU A 244 -11.78 -2.44 4.45
CA LEU A 244 -11.88 -1.66 3.22
C LEU A 244 -12.41 -2.51 2.06
N GLN A 245 -13.17 -1.87 1.18
CA GLN A 245 -13.62 -2.47 -0.07
C GLN A 245 -13.33 -1.50 -1.22
N ILE A 246 -12.45 -1.92 -2.13
CA ILE A 246 -12.22 -1.26 -3.40
C ILE A 246 -13.24 -1.79 -4.41
N ARG A 247 -13.89 -0.88 -5.14
CA ARG A 247 -14.93 -1.18 -6.14
C ARG A 247 -14.61 -0.53 -7.48
N ASN A 248 -15.21 -1.03 -8.56
CA ASN A 248 -15.20 -0.32 -9.84
C ASN A 248 -16.35 0.70 -9.94
N GLU A 249 -16.42 1.39 -11.08
CA GLU A 249 -17.47 2.36 -11.43
C GLU A 249 -18.92 1.80 -11.42
N ARG A 250 -19.08 0.47 -11.40
CA ARG A 250 -20.39 -0.20 -11.34
C ARG A 250 -20.70 -0.76 -9.94
N GLY A 251 -19.89 -0.41 -8.94
CA GLY A 251 -20.07 -0.87 -7.56
C GLY A 251 -19.70 -2.34 -7.35
N ARG A 252 -19.04 -2.98 -8.34
CA ARG A 252 -18.57 -4.36 -8.20
C ARG A 252 -17.30 -4.38 -7.32
N PRO A 253 -17.23 -5.26 -6.30
CA PRO A 253 -16.05 -5.41 -5.48
C PRO A 253 -14.87 -5.92 -6.31
N LEU A 254 -13.74 -5.20 -6.25
CA LEU A 254 -12.49 -5.57 -6.89
C LEU A 254 -11.51 -6.17 -5.88
N LEU A 255 -11.41 -5.58 -4.70
CA LEU A 255 -10.51 -6.03 -3.64
C LEU A 255 -11.11 -5.71 -2.28
N ARG A 256 -11.02 -6.65 -1.34
CA ARG A 256 -11.41 -6.46 0.06
C ARG A 256 -10.18 -6.56 0.96
N ILE A 257 -10.04 -5.63 1.90
CA ILE A 257 -9.10 -5.71 3.01
C ILE A 257 -9.90 -5.90 4.27
N GLU A 258 -9.55 -6.89 5.07
CA GLU A 258 -10.09 -7.08 6.39
C GLU A 258 -8.96 -6.98 7.42
N GLY A 259 -9.19 -6.19 8.47
CA GLY A 259 -8.24 -5.95 9.54
C GLY A 259 -6.93 -5.34 9.05
N LEU A 260 -7.00 -4.24 8.29
CA LEU A 260 -5.84 -3.37 8.06
C LEU A 260 -5.46 -2.73 9.41
N LEU A 261 -4.33 -3.11 9.96
CA LEU A 261 -3.80 -2.56 11.19
C LEU A 261 -2.83 -1.41 10.87
N LEU A 262 -3.26 -0.21 11.21
CA LEU A 262 -2.45 1.00 11.26
C LEU A 262 -2.01 1.24 12.71
N LYS A 263 -0.71 1.13 12.96
CA LYS A 263 -0.16 1.36 14.29
C LYS A 263 0.29 2.78 14.47
N TYR A 264 -0.02 3.37 15.63
CA TYR A 264 0.54 4.64 16.03
C TYR A 264 2.00 4.47 16.42
N VAL A 265 2.85 5.32 15.86
CA VAL A 265 4.28 5.37 16.13
C VAL A 265 4.71 6.81 16.35
N PRO A 266 5.69 7.09 17.23
CA PRO A 266 6.21 8.43 17.39
C PRO A 266 6.90 8.89 16.10
N ARG A 267 6.98 10.21 15.87
CA ARG A 267 7.49 10.79 14.61
C ARG A 267 8.94 10.37 14.29
N ASP A 268 9.75 10.10 15.31
CA ASP A 268 11.14 9.67 15.22
C ASP A 268 11.31 8.14 15.10
N PHE A 269 10.23 7.37 14.94
CA PHE A 269 10.30 5.89 14.94
C PHE A 269 11.22 5.30 13.87
N LEU A 270 11.57 6.07 12.84
CA LEU A 270 12.48 5.65 11.78
C LEU A 270 13.96 5.74 12.16
N ASP A 271 14.31 6.53 13.17
CA ASP A 271 15.72 6.79 13.53
C ASP A 271 16.42 5.49 13.98
N LYS A 272 15.66 4.52 14.51
CA LYS A 272 16.16 3.17 14.84
C LYS A 272 16.56 2.32 13.61
N PHE A 273 16.21 2.76 12.39
CA PHE A 273 16.59 2.10 11.14
C PHE A 273 17.74 2.83 10.41
N ASP A 274 18.24 3.94 10.96
CA ASP A 274 19.38 4.70 10.41
C ASP A 274 20.75 4.09 10.77
N GLY A 275 20.78 2.98 11.52
CA GLY A 275 22.02 2.26 11.89
C GLY A 275 22.83 1.74 10.68
N PRO A 276 24.15 1.57 10.82
CA PRO A 276 25.01 1.09 9.73
C PRO A 276 24.58 -0.30 9.23
N VAL A 277 24.62 -0.50 7.92
CA VAL A 277 24.48 -1.84 7.32
C VAL A 277 25.68 -2.66 7.79
N PRO A 278 25.50 -3.80 8.48
CA PRO A 278 26.63 -4.66 8.83
C PRO A 278 27.41 -5.03 7.58
N ALA A 279 28.73 -4.86 7.60
CA ALA A 279 29.60 -5.27 6.50
C ALA A 279 29.33 -6.75 6.17
N GLU A 280 29.29 -7.08 4.87
CA GLU A 280 29.24 -8.48 4.46
C GLU A 280 30.52 -9.16 4.99
N PRO A 281 30.41 -10.30 5.72
CA PRO A 281 31.59 -11.03 6.12
C PRO A 281 32.33 -11.49 4.86
N SER A 282 33.63 -11.22 4.84
CA SER A 282 34.58 -11.62 3.80
C SER A 282 34.65 -13.13 3.63
#